data_AF-A0A662GAS8-F1
#
_entry.id   AF-A0A662GAS8-F1
#
_cell.length_a   1.000
_cell.length_b   1.000
_cell.length_c   1.000
_cell.angle_alpha   90.00
_cell.angle_beta   90.00
_cell.angle_gamma   90.00
#
_symmetry.space_group_name_H-M   'P 1'
#
loop_
_entity.id
_entity.type
_entity.pdbx_description
1 polymer ?
#
loop_
_entity_poly.entity_id
_entity_poly.type
_entity_poly.pdbx_seq_one_letter_code
_entity_poly.pdbx_strand_id
1 'polypeptide(L)'
;RVRDFGLGYNFFDSALLNLIDNFSKIIFSKRRKGYRIYVNVTAGFKPETCFTTIISLLFGVDKIYYIHESFHEIVVIPAVPLSIDREFLKMIDIDGSPVYWVKEKYGEKILEELDRKGLIYEKSGKIFLRKWVKRLMVIWENEKQ
;
A
#
# COMPACT_ATOMS: atom_id res chain seq x y z
N ARG A 1 14.05 6.29 -7.39
CA ARG A 1 13.14 7.25 -8.07
C ARG A 1 11.86 6.49 -8.36
N VAL A 2 10.71 7.03 -7.93
CA VAL A 2 9.39 6.47 -8.25
C VAL A 2 9.17 6.57 -9.77
N ARG A 3 8.59 5.53 -10.38
CA ARG A 3 8.34 5.41 -11.82
C ARG A 3 6.87 5.15 -12.11
N ASP A 4 6.48 5.27 -13.37
CA ASP A 4 5.23 4.81 -13.96
C ASP A 4 3.93 5.55 -13.57
N PHE A 5 3.95 6.43 -12.56
CA PHE A 5 2.82 7.36 -12.32
C PHE A 5 2.60 8.30 -13.50
N GLY A 6 1.34 8.49 -13.87
CA GLY A 6 0.93 9.36 -14.98
C GLY A 6 1.07 8.75 -16.38
N LEU A 7 1.59 7.52 -16.51
CA LEU A 7 1.74 6.84 -17.82
C LEU A 7 0.46 6.12 -18.30
N GLY A 8 -0.63 6.19 -17.53
CA GLY A 8 -1.94 5.61 -17.85
C GLY A 8 -2.34 4.46 -16.94
N TYR A 9 -3.61 4.06 -17.03
CA TYR A 9 -4.25 3.06 -16.15
C TYR A 9 -3.47 1.73 -16.07
N ASN A 10 -2.98 1.23 -17.20
CA ASN A 10 -2.27 -0.06 -17.29
C ASN A 10 -0.97 -0.09 -16.46
N PHE A 11 -0.42 1.07 -16.11
CA PHE A 11 0.83 1.20 -15.36
C PHE A 11 0.61 1.46 -13.88
N PHE A 12 -0.63 1.68 -13.44
CA PHE A 12 -0.92 2.12 -12.09
C PHE A 12 -0.48 1.12 -11.02
N ASP A 13 -0.76 -0.17 -11.21
CA ASP A 13 -0.32 -1.22 -10.27
C ASP A 13 1.21 -1.30 -10.18
N SER A 14 1.92 -1.12 -11.29
CA SER A 14 3.39 -1.09 -11.32
C SER A 14 3.94 0.16 -10.63
N ALA A 15 3.28 1.31 -10.80
CA ALA A 15 3.63 2.56 -10.13
C ALA A 15 3.47 2.44 -8.61
N LEU A 16 2.35 1.89 -8.14
CA LEU A 16 2.11 1.61 -6.71
C LEU A 16 3.15 0.64 -6.14
N LEU A 17 3.45 -0.45 -6.86
CA LEU A 17 4.48 -1.41 -6.47
C LEU A 17 5.85 -0.72 -6.31
N ASN A 18 6.24 0.07 -7.31
CA ASN A 18 7.51 0.78 -7.32
C ASN A 18 7.61 1.80 -6.17
N LEU A 19 6.51 2.47 -5.83
CA LEU A 19 6.43 3.36 -4.69
C LEU A 19 6.65 2.60 -3.40
N ILE A 20 5.89 1.52 -3.16
CA ILE A 20 6.02 0.66 -1.97
C ILE A 20 7.47 0.19 -1.79
N ASP A 21 8.11 -0.28 -2.87
CA ASP A 21 9.48 -0.79 -2.85
C ASP A 21 10.51 0.27 -2.46
N ASN A 22 10.43 1.44 -3.11
CA ASN A 22 11.38 2.51 -2.85
C ASN A 22 11.18 3.11 -1.46
N PHE A 23 9.92 3.34 -1.06
CA PHE A 23 9.59 3.91 0.25
C PHE A 23 9.99 2.97 1.37
N SER A 24 9.59 1.71 1.33
CA SER A 24 9.91 0.73 2.37
C SER A 24 11.43 0.60 2.56
N LYS A 25 12.19 0.47 1.47
CA LYS A 25 13.66 0.40 1.50
C LYS A 25 14.29 1.62 2.20
N ILE A 26 13.84 2.83 1.87
CA ILE A 26 14.40 4.06 2.46
C ILE A 26 14.00 4.17 3.93
N ILE A 27 12.71 4.04 4.24
CA ILE A 27 12.15 4.21 5.57
C ILE A 27 12.81 3.24 6.55
N PHE A 28 12.81 1.95 6.24
CA PHE A 28 13.35 0.94 7.16
C PHE A 28 14.87 1.00 7.28
N SER A 29 15.59 1.28 6.17
CA SER A 29 17.04 1.47 6.23
C SER A 29 17.45 2.66 7.11
N LYS A 30 16.71 3.78 7.02
CA LYS A 30 16.99 4.97 7.83
C LYS A 30 16.55 4.77 9.28
N ARG A 31 15.40 4.14 9.51
CA ARG A 31 14.94 3.79 10.86
C ARG A 31 15.93 2.90 11.59
N ARG A 32 16.47 1.85 10.95
CA ARG A 32 17.50 0.98 11.53
C ARG A 32 18.79 1.71 11.92
N LYS A 33 19.03 2.90 11.36
CA LYS A 33 20.17 3.76 11.71
C LYS A 33 19.81 4.83 12.76
N GLY A 34 18.63 4.75 13.38
CA GLY A 34 18.18 5.67 14.42
C GLY A 34 17.63 7.01 13.92
N TYR A 35 17.40 7.16 12.61
CA TYR A 35 16.80 8.39 12.08
C TYR A 35 15.29 8.41 12.28
N ARG A 36 14.77 9.60 12.60
CA ARG A 36 13.34 9.90 12.48
C ARG A 36 12.97 10.17 11.03
N ILE A 37 11.78 9.74 10.64
CA ILE A 37 11.30 9.75 9.26
C ILE A 37 10.16 10.75 9.12
N TYR A 38 10.39 11.76 8.29
CA TYR A 38 9.46 12.84 8.02
C TYR A 38 9.13 12.81 6.53
N VAL A 39 7.85 12.71 6.18
CA VAL A 39 7.41 12.60 4.79
C VAL A 39 6.73 13.88 4.36
N ASN A 40 7.28 14.50 3.32
CA ASN A 40 6.69 15.67 2.67
C ASN A 40 5.81 15.20 1.50
N VAL A 41 4.51 15.49 1.57
CA VAL A 41 3.52 15.16 0.52
C VAL A 41 2.97 16.40 -0.19
N THR A 42 3.75 17.49 -0.23
CA THR A 42 3.38 18.74 -0.93
C THR A 42 3.28 18.54 -2.44
N ALA A 43 4.28 17.90 -3.04
CA ALA A 43 4.40 17.75 -4.48
C ALA A 43 4.02 16.32 -4.92
N GLY A 44 3.55 16.21 -6.16
CA GLY A 44 3.12 14.95 -6.76
C GLY A 44 1.66 14.99 -7.17
N PHE A 45 1.23 14.00 -7.95
CA PHE A 45 -0.18 13.88 -8.33
C PHE A 45 -1.03 13.48 -7.14
N LYS A 46 -2.26 13.99 -7.05
CA LYS A 46 -3.18 13.71 -5.92
C LYS A 46 -3.32 12.21 -5.57
N PRO A 47 -3.43 11.26 -6.54
CA PRO A 47 -3.49 9.85 -6.21
C PRO A 47 -2.18 9.30 -5.61
N GLU A 48 -1.04 9.79 -6.10
CA GLU A 48 0.29 9.39 -5.60
C GLU A 48 0.51 9.89 -4.18
N THR A 49 0.19 11.16 -3.89
CA THR A 49 0.35 11.73 -2.55
C THR A 49 -0.62 11.13 -1.54
N CYS A 50 -1.86 10.82 -1.97
CA CYS A 50 -2.84 10.10 -1.14
C CYS A 50 -2.32 8.70 -0.78
N PHE A 51 -1.89 7.93 -1.77
CA PHE A 51 -1.35 6.59 -1.53
C PHE A 51 -0.07 6.62 -0.70
N THR A 52 0.83 7.57 -0.96
CA THR A 52 2.04 7.80 -0.17
C THR A 52 1.71 8.05 1.29
N THR A 53 0.69 8.85 1.57
CA THR A 53 0.24 9.14 2.93
C THR A 53 -0.21 7.86 3.63
N ILE A 54 -1.06 7.04 2.99
CA ILE A 54 -1.55 5.77 3.54
C ILE A 54 -0.38 4.81 3.84
N ILE A 55 0.54 4.63 2.89
CA ILE A 55 1.71 3.76 3.05
C ILE A 55 2.64 4.28 4.16
N SER A 56 2.81 5.59 4.27
CA SER A 56 3.65 6.20 5.32
C SER A 56 3.05 5.96 6.72
N LEU A 57 1.73 6.08 6.86
CA LEU A 57 1.03 5.76 8.11
C LEU A 57 1.17 4.28 8.48
N LEU A 58 0.97 3.38 7.51
CA LEU A 58 1.16 1.94 7.70
C LEU A 58 2.60 1.63 8.13
N PHE A 59 3.60 2.27 7.52
CA PHE A 59 4.99 2.06 7.90
C PHE A 59 5.40 2.75 9.20
N GLY A 60 4.51 3.53 9.83
CA GLY A 60 4.76 4.17 11.12
C GLY A 60 5.84 5.25 11.07
N VAL A 61 5.77 6.15 10.07
CA VAL A 61 6.67 7.32 10.03
C VAL A 61 6.37 8.29 11.18
N ASP A 62 7.37 9.08 11.58
CA ASP A 62 7.23 10.00 12.73
C ASP A 62 6.29 11.18 12.42
N LYS A 63 6.36 11.74 11.21
CA LYS A 63 5.50 12.84 10.77
C LYS A 63 5.24 12.82 9.27
N ILE A 64 4.05 13.26 8.88
CA ILE A 64 3.69 13.57 7.50
C ILE A 64 3.28 15.05 7.46
N TYR A 65 3.73 15.79 6.45
CA TYR A 65 3.40 17.20 6.31
C TYR A 65 3.30 17.62 4.84
N TYR A 66 2.60 18.73 4.61
CA TYR A 66 2.60 19.43 3.32
C TYR A 66 2.77 20.93 3.54
N ILE A 67 3.17 21.64 2.50
CA ILE A 67 3.27 23.10 2.48
C ILE A 67 2.03 23.59 1.73
N HIS A 68 1.18 24.36 2.39
CA HIS A 68 -0.05 24.86 1.76
C HIS A 68 0.27 25.98 0.78
N GLU A 69 -0.11 25.84 -0.49
CA GLU A 69 0.27 26.78 -1.58
C GLU A 69 -0.17 28.22 -1.30
N SER A 70 -1.36 28.44 -0.73
CA SER A 70 -1.88 29.80 -0.51
C SER A 70 -1.20 30.57 0.63
N PHE A 71 -0.74 29.88 1.67
CA PHE A 71 -0.24 30.52 2.90
C PHE A 71 1.24 30.24 3.15
N HIS A 72 1.86 29.36 2.37
CA HIS A 72 3.26 28.93 2.49
C HIS A 72 3.62 28.36 3.88
N GLU A 73 2.62 27.84 4.59
CA GLU A 73 2.78 27.27 5.93
C GLU A 73 2.92 25.74 5.88
N ILE A 74 3.70 25.20 6.83
CA ILE A 74 3.81 23.77 7.06
C ILE A 74 2.57 23.30 7.82
N VAL A 75 1.80 22.43 7.19
CA VAL A 75 0.66 21.76 7.83
C VAL A 75 1.03 20.31 8.09
N VAL A 76 0.94 19.91 9.35
CA VAL A 76 1.19 18.53 9.77
C VAL A 76 -0.08 17.71 9.60
N ILE A 77 0.00 16.63 8.83
CA ILE A 77 -1.07 15.66 8.71
C ILE A 77 -1.03 14.76 9.96
N PRO A 78 -2.16 14.56 10.67
CA PRO A 78 -2.22 13.65 11.81
C PRO A 78 -1.70 12.26 11.45
N ALA A 79 -0.63 11.84 12.11
CA ALA A 79 -0.01 10.53 11.91
C ALA A 79 -0.78 9.45 12.69
N VAL A 80 -2.01 9.15 12.29
CA VAL A 80 -2.85 8.13 12.93
C VAL A 80 -2.16 6.77 12.80
N PRO A 81 -1.97 6.01 13.90
CA PRO A 81 -1.42 4.67 13.82
C PRO A 81 -2.35 3.76 13.02
N LEU A 82 -1.90 3.30 11.85
CA LEU A 82 -2.65 2.40 10.99
C LEU A 82 -2.02 1.01 10.98
N SER A 83 -2.86 0.00 10.82
CA SER A 83 -2.43 -1.38 10.60
C SER A 83 -3.28 -2.06 9.54
N ILE A 84 -2.67 -3.03 8.85
CA ILE A 84 -3.42 -3.93 7.97
C ILE A 84 -4.29 -4.85 8.83
N ASP A 85 -5.53 -5.03 8.39
CA ASP A 85 -6.48 -5.95 9.02
C ASP A 85 -5.88 -7.36 9.12
N ARG A 86 -6.02 -7.99 10.29
CA ARG A 86 -5.39 -9.29 10.57
C ARG A 86 -6.05 -10.42 9.81
N GLU A 87 -7.36 -10.37 9.60
CA GLU A 87 -8.05 -11.40 8.82
C GLU A 87 -7.65 -11.31 7.36
N PHE A 88 -7.47 -10.10 6.82
CA PHE A 88 -6.94 -9.92 5.48
C PHE A 88 -5.52 -10.50 5.31
N LEU A 89 -4.63 -10.34 6.30
CA LEU A 89 -3.28 -10.92 6.25
C LEU A 89 -3.29 -12.45 6.16
N LYS A 90 -4.24 -13.11 6.82
CA LYS A 90 -4.37 -14.58 6.76
C LYS A 90 -4.78 -15.09 5.38
N MET A 91 -5.33 -14.22 4.53
CA MET A 91 -5.80 -14.56 3.18
C MET A 91 -4.68 -14.52 2.13
N ILE A 92 -3.40 -14.51 2.52
CA ILE A 92 -2.28 -14.49 1.55
C ILE A 92 -2.26 -15.72 0.62
N ASP A 93 -2.86 -16.82 1.07
CA ASP A 93 -2.97 -18.09 0.35
C ASP A 93 -4.02 -18.10 -0.77
N ILE A 94 -4.80 -17.02 -0.95
CA ILE A 94 -5.73 -16.91 -2.08
C ILE A 94 -5.02 -16.67 -3.41
N ASP A 95 -3.76 -16.19 -3.38
CA ASP A 95 -3.01 -15.86 -4.60
C ASP A 95 -2.67 -17.12 -5.42
N GLY A 96 -3.21 -17.20 -6.63
CA GLY A 96 -3.10 -18.35 -7.53
C GLY A 96 -4.06 -19.49 -7.23
N SER A 97 -4.95 -19.34 -6.24
CA SER A 97 -5.88 -20.37 -5.81
C SER A 97 -7.15 -20.41 -6.67
N PRO A 98 -7.76 -21.59 -6.90
CA PRO A 98 -9.01 -21.70 -7.65
C PRO A 98 -10.16 -20.94 -7.00
N VAL A 99 -11.03 -20.30 -7.80
CA VAL A 99 -12.15 -19.49 -7.31
C VAL A 99 -13.07 -20.30 -6.38
N TYR A 100 -13.41 -21.53 -6.74
CA TYR A 100 -14.30 -22.38 -5.94
C TYR A 100 -13.74 -22.61 -4.53
N TRP A 101 -12.43 -22.84 -4.42
CA TRP A 101 -11.76 -23.10 -3.15
C TRP A 101 -11.75 -21.86 -2.25
N VAL A 102 -11.49 -20.69 -2.85
CA VAL A 102 -11.53 -19.42 -2.10
C VAL A 102 -12.94 -19.13 -1.58
N LYS A 103 -13.98 -19.38 -2.40
CA LYS A 103 -15.38 -19.22 -1.98
C LYS A 103 -15.77 -20.18 -0.86
N GLU A 104 -15.34 -21.44 -0.94
CA GLU A 104 -15.60 -22.43 0.11
C GLU A 104 -14.92 -22.07 1.44
N LYS A 105 -13.65 -21.62 1.37
CA LYS A 105 -12.85 -21.31 2.56
C LYS A 105 -13.22 -19.99 3.23
N TYR A 106 -13.42 -18.93 2.46
CA TYR A 106 -13.59 -17.56 2.96
C TYR A 106 -15.00 -17.00 2.74
N GLY A 107 -15.82 -17.65 1.93
CA GLY A 107 -17.15 -17.19 1.58
C GLY A 107 -17.17 -16.24 0.38
N GLU A 108 -18.24 -16.33 -0.40
CA GLU A 108 -18.43 -15.53 -1.62
C GLU A 108 -18.44 -14.01 -1.37
N LYS A 109 -19.08 -13.57 -0.28
CA LYS A 109 -19.15 -12.14 0.07
C LYS A 109 -17.77 -11.51 0.32
N ILE A 110 -16.85 -12.24 0.92
CA ILE A 110 -15.48 -11.75 1.15
C ILE A 110 -14.78 -11.57 -0.20
N LEU A 111 -14.91 -12.55 -1.10
CA LEU A 111 -14.31 -12.48 -2.42
C LEU A 111 -14.83 -11.27 -3.21
N GLU A 112 -16.15 -11.04 -3.22
CA GLU A 112 -16.78 -9.88 -3.85
C GLU A 112 -16.29 -8.56 -3.24
N GLU A 113 -16.12 -8.51 -1.92
CA GLU A 113 -15.62 -7.32 -1.24
C GLU A 113 -14.17 -7.01 -1.63
N LEU A 114 -13.31 -8.03 -1.66
CA LEU A 114 -11.91 -7.89 -2.06
C LEU A 114 -11.78 -7.42 -3.51
N ASP A 115 -12.60 -7.95 -4.41
CA ASP A 115 -12.62 -7.54 -5.82
C ASP A 115 -13.12 -6.10 -5.97
N ARG A 116 -14.23 -5.75 -5.30
CA ARG A 116 -14.77 -4.38 -5.29
C ARG A 116 -13.80 -3.35 -4.72
N LYS A 117 -13.00 -3.73 -3.72
CA LYS A 117 -11.91 -2.88 -3.18
C LYS A 117 -10.69 -2.83 -4.08
N GLY A 118 -10.66 -3.60 -5.17
CA GLY A 118 -9.55 -3.67 -6.09
C GLY A 118 -8.32 -4.32 -5.49
N LEU A 119 -8.47 -5.26 -4.55
CA LEU A 119 -7.33 -5.95 -3.91
C LEU A 119 -6.92 -7.22 -4.66
N ILE A 120 -7.88 -7.81 -5.39
CA ILE A 120 -7.70 -9.02 -6.19
C ILE A 120 -8.13 -8.79 -7.63
N TYR A 121 -7.90 -9.80 -8.47
CA TYR A 121 -8.54 -9.98 -9.76
C TYR A 121 -8.66 -11.48 -10.07
N GLU A 122 -9.64 -11.86 -10.88
CA GLU A 122 -9.77 -13.22 -11.40
C GLU A 122 -9.08 -13.35 -12.76
N LYS A 123 -8.37 -14.46 -12.97
CA LYS A 123 -7.83 -14.84 -14.28
C LYS A 123 -7.82 -16.36 -14.43
N SER A 124 -8.44 -16.86 -15.50
CA SER A 124 -8.46 -18.30 -15.83
C SER A 124 -8.99 -19.18 -14.68
N GLY A 125 -10.07 -18.76 -14.02
CA GLY A 125 -10.70 -19.50 -12.92
C GLY A 125 -9.90 -19.51 -11.60
N LYS A 126 -8.89 -18.63 -11.48
CA LYS A 126 -8.06 -18.46 -10.29
C LYS A 126 -8.08 -17.01 -9.81
N ILE A 127 -7.96 -16.84 -8.51
CA ILE A 127 -7.84 -15.54 -7.86
C ILE A 127 -6.37 -15.15 -7.74
N PHE A 128 -6.07 -13.88 -7.96
CA PHE A 128 -4.74 -13.32 -7.79
C PHE A 128 -4.82 -12.05 -6.96
N LEU A 129 -3.86 -11.88 -6.04
CA LEU A 129 -3.65 -10.60 -5.38
C LEU A 129 -3.05 -9.62 -6.40
N ARG A 130 -3.43 -8.34 -6.34
CA ARG A 130 -2.71 -7.33 -7.11
C ARG A 130 -1.26 -7.26 -6.68
N LYS A 131 -0.36 -6.95 -7.62
CA LYS A 131 1.09 -6.94 -7.37
C LYS A 131 1.48 -6.07 -6.19
N TRP A 132 0.90 -4.87 -6.08
CA TRP A 132 1.16 -3.96 -4.98
C TRP A 132 0.62 -4.47 -3.64
N VAL A 133 -0.52 -5.17 -3.64
CA VAL A 133 -1.11 -5.80 -2.45
C VAL A 133 -0.20 -6.90 -1.92
N LYS A 134 0.20 -7.82 -2.81
CA LYS A 134 1.13 -8.90 -2.46
C LYS A 134 2.42 -8.34 -1.88
N ARG A 135 2.96 -7.28 -2.48
CA ARG A 135 4.18 -6.65 -2.00
C ARG A 135 4.01 -5.99 -0.63
N LEU A 136 2.89 -5.31 -0.41
CA LEU A 136 2.55 -4.71 0.87
C LEU A 136 2.46 -5.76 1.98
N MET A 137 1.79 -6.89 1.73
CA MET A 137 1.68 -7.99 2.69
C MET A 137 3.05 -8.56 3.06
N VAL A 138 3.91 -8.84 2.07
CA VAL A 138 5.27 -9.35 2.31
C VAL A 138 6.10 -8.38 3.15
N ILE A 139 6.03 -7.08 2.86
CA ILE A 139 6.74 -6.08 3.67
C ILE A 139 6.20 -6.05 5.10
N TRP A 140 4.89 -6.12 5.26
CA TRP A 140 4.23 -6.07 6.55
C TRP A 140 4.60 -7.26 7.45
N GLU A 141 4.68 -8.47 6.90
CA GLU A 141 5.09 -9.67 7.63
C GLU A 141 6.55 -9.61 8.08
N ASN A 142 7.45 -9.13 7.22
CA ASN A 142 8.88 -9.10 7.50
C ASN A 142 9.31 -8.08 8.56
N GLU A 143 8.59 -6.96 8.70
CA GLU A 143 8.98 -5.88 9.63
C GLU A 143 8.26 -5.96 10.99
N LYS A 144 7.38 -6.96 11.18
CA LYS A 144 6.81 -7.33 12.50
C LYS A 144 7.58 -8.46 13.20
N GLN A 145 8.62 -9.00 12.57
CA GLN A 145 9.62 -9.87 13.20
C GLN A 145 10.79 -9.03 13.73
#